data_AF-A0A8X6GDM7-F1
#
_entry.id   AF-A0A8X6GDM7-F1
#
_cell.length_a   1.000
_cell.length_b   1.000
_cell.length_c   1.000
_cell.angle_alpha   90.00
_cell.angle_beta   90.00
_cell.angle_gamma   90.00
#
_symmetry.space_group_name_H-M   'P 1'
#
loop_
_entity.id
_entity.type
_entity.pdbx_description
1 polymer ?
#
loop_
_entity_poly.entity_id
_entity_poly.type
_entity_poly.pdbx_seq_one_letter_code
_entity_poly.pdbx_strand_id
1 'polypeptide(L)'
;MPGLKRPAANIINSDVQREHQFDMTSLATFVADKEQLLPAKQRNAYDQINAYLLQHNKMDPFFLDAPVGKGKTFLISLILACI
;
A
#
# COMPACT_ATOMS: atom_id res chain seq x y z
N MET A 1 32.64 -19.39 25.73
CA MET A 1 31.78 -19.34 24.53
C MET A 1 32.08 -18.04 23.79
N PRO A 2 32.32 -18.06 22.46
CA PRO A 2 32.47 -16.81 21.73
C PRO A 2 31.10 -16.12 21.66
N GLY A 3 31.04 -14.87 22.12
CA GLY A 3 29.82 -14.05 22.03
C GLY A 3 29.50 -13.72 20.58
N LEU A 4 28.26 -14.01 20.19
CA LEU A 4 27.70 -13.69 18.88
C LEU A 4 27.71 -12.17 18.67
N LYS A 5 28.75 -11.64 18.04
CA LYS A 5 28.75 -10.27 17.51
C LYS A 5 27.80 -10.24 16.31
N ARG A 6 26.56 -9.80 16.54
CA ARG A 6 25.63 -9.46 15.45
C ARG A 6 26.16 -8.20 14.76
N PRO A 7 26.51 -8.24 13.47
CA PRO A 7 26.83 -7.03 12.73
C PRO A 7 25.52 -6.27 12.55
N ALA A 8 25.32 -5.22 13.35
CA ALA A 8 24.09 -4.42 13.37
C ALA A 8 23.70 -3.88 11.98
N ALA A 9 24.66 -3.70 11.08
CA ALA A 9 24.44 -3.20 9.72
C ALA A 9 23.75 -4.20 8.77
N ASN A 10 23.85 -5.52 9.00
CA ASN A 10 23.32 -6.51 8.06
C ASN A 10 21.86 -6.91 8.35
N ILE A 11 21.37 -6.67 9.58
CA ILE A 11 19.98 -6.96 9.99
C ILE A 11 19.01 -5.94 9.37
N ILE A 12 19.42 -4.67 9.29
CA ILE A 12 18.57 -3.58 8.77
C ILE A 12 18.26 -3.79 7.27
N ASN A 13 19.10 -4.51 6.54
CA ASN A 13 18.89 -4.75 5.11
C ASN A 13 17.89 -5.90 4.86
N SER A 14 18.04 -7.04 5.56
CA SER A 14 17.18 -8.20 5.31
C SER A 14 15.74 -8.01 5.78
N ASP A 15 15.53 -7.28 6.89
CA ASP A 15 14.17 -7.03 7.39
C ASP A 15 13.40 -6.10 6.45
N VAL A 16 14.04 -5.03 5.94
CA VAL A 16 13.45 -4.14 4.94
C VAL A 16 13.16 -4.89 3.64
N GLN A 17 14.06 -5.76 3.17
CA GLN A 17 13.80 -6.54 1.96
C GLN A 17 12.64 -7.54 2.13
N ARG A 18 12.45 -8.11 3.33
CA ARG A 18 11.28 -8.96 3.61
C ARG A 18 9.98 -8.16 3.62
N GLU A 19 10.00 -6.94 4.15
CA GLU A 19 8.82 -6.06 4.18
C GLU A 19 8.35 -5.67 2.78
N HIS A 20 9.25 -5.62 1.80
CA HIS A 20 8.92 -5.34 0.40
C HIS A 20 8.67 -6.59 -0.46
N GLN A 21 8.82 -7.79 0.10
CA GLN A 21 8.63 -9.04 -0.64
C GLN A 21 7.14 -9.42 -0.69
N PHE A 22 6.38 -8.66 -1.49
CA PHE A 22 4.97 -8.96 -1.75
C PHE A 22 4.82 -9.98 -2.88
N ASP A 23 3.84 -10.86 -2.75
CA ASP A 23 3.38 -11.68 -3.87
C ASP A 23 2.60 -10.80 -4.85
N MET A 24 3.30 -10.35 -5.89
CA MET A 24 2.75 -9.48 -6.92
C MET A 24 1.56 -10.11 -7.67
N THR A 25 1.51 -11.44 -7.80
CA THR A 25 0.39 -12.13 -8.43
C THR A 25 -0.85 -12.03 -7.55
N SER A 26 -0.70 -12.36 -6.27
CA SER A 26 -1.79 -12.22 -5.29
C SER A 26 -2.27 -10.77 -5.18
N LEU A 27 -1.35 -9.80 -5.26
CA LEU A 27 -1.67 -8.37 -5.21
C LEU A 27 -2.44 -7.91 -6.45
N ALA A 28 -2.02 -8.31 -7.65
CA ALA A 28 -2.72 -7.99 -8.89
C ALA A 28 -4.13 -8.60 -8.93
N THR A 29 -4.28 -9.86 -8.49
CA THR A 29 -5.60 -10.49 -8.36
C THR A 29 -6.47 -9.76 -7.35
N PHE A 30 -5.90 -9.39 -6.19
CA PHE A 30 -6.62 -8.61 -5.18
C PHE A 30 -7.15 -7.28 -5.76
N VAL A 31 -6.30 -6.54 -6.48
CA VAL A 31 -6.73 -5.27 -7.10
C VAL A 31 -7.87 -5.51 -8.09
N ALA A 32 -7.71 -6.45 -9.02
CA ALA A 32 -8.71 -6.75 -10.04
C ALA A 32 -10.08 -7.12 -9.44
N ASP A 33 -10.09 -7.94 -8.39
CA ASP A 33 -11.32 -8.39 -7.72
C ASP A 33 -11.97 -7.27 -6.90
N LYS A 34 -11.17 -6.48 -6.19
CA LYS A 34 -11.67 -5.47 -5.25
C LYS A 34 -12.06 -4.17 -5.91
N GLU A 35 -11.42 -3.80 -7.02
CA GLU A 35 -11.74 -2.59 -7.76
C GLU A 35 -13.19 -2.63 -8.31
N GLN A 36 -13.67 -3.82 -8.69
CA GLN A 36 -15.04 -4.03 -9.16
C GLN A 36 -16.10 -3.88 -8.05
N LEU A 37 -15.70 -3.98 -6.78
CA LEU A 37 -16.60 -3.88 -5.64
C LEU A 37 -16.74 -2.45 -5.10
N LEU A 38 -16.00 -1.48 -5.67
CA LEU A 38 -16.03 -0.09 -5.22
C LEU A 38 -17.38 0.57 -5.53
N PRO A 39 -18.12 1.04 -4.51
CA PRO A 39 -19.27 1.90 -4.73
C PRO A 39 -18.83 3.21 -5.41
N ALA A 40 -19.72 3.83 -6.19
CA ALA A 40 -19.40 5.00 -7.02
C ALA A 40 -18.60 6.13 -6.31
N LYS A 41 -18.91 6.43 -5.04
CA LYS A 41 -18.16 7.44 -4.26
C LYS A 41 -16.74 7.01 -3.94
N GLN A 42 -16.54 5.76 -3.55
CA GLN A 42 -15.21 5.19 -3.27
C GLN A 42 -14.41 5.05 -4.56
N ARG A 43 -15.05 4.62 -5.65
CA ARG A 43 -14.45 4.54 -6.99
C ARG A 43 -13.89 5.89 -7.43
N ASN A 44 -14.70 6.94 -7.30
CA ASN A 44 -14.27 8.30 -7.63
C ASN A 44 -13.04 8.74 -6.80
N ALA A 45 -13.05 8.49 -5.49
CA ALA A 45 -11.90 8.81 -4.63
C ALA A 45 -10.64 8.01 -5.03
N TYR A 46 -10.78 6.71 -5.31
CA TYR A 46 -9.71 5.84 -5.77
C TYR A 46 -9.09 6.32 -7.09
N ASP A 47 -9.93 6.62 -8.09
CA ASP A 47 -9.47 7.08 -9.40
C ASP A 47 -8.73 8.42 -9.31
N GLN A 48 -9.21 9.37 -8.49
CA GLN A 48 -8.53 10.66 -8.28
C GLN A 48 -7.16 10.50 -7.64
N ILE A 49 -7.05 9.65 -6.60
CA ILE A 49 -5.78 9.42 -5.91
C ILE A 49 -4.78 8.73 -6.84
N ASN A 50 -5.20 7.67 -7.55
CA ASN A 50 -4.32 6.99 -8.50
C ASN A 50 -3.88 7.92 -9.63
N ALA A 51 -4.79 8.72 -10.20
CA ALA A 51 -4.44 9.68 -11.24
C ALA A 51 -3.40 10.70 -10.74
N TYR A 52 -3.54 11.20 -9.51
CA TYR A 52 -2.56 12.11 -8.93
C TYR A 52 -1.21 11.41 -8.71
N LEU A 53 -1.19 10.21 -8.12
CA LEU A 53 0.04 9.46 -7.86
C LEU A 53 0.81 9.14 -9.15
N LEU A 54 0.10 8.84 -10.24
CA LEU A 54 0.71 8.60 -11.56
C LEU A 54 1.29 9.87 -12.20
N GLN A 55 0.67 11.02 -11.95
CA GLN A 55 1.08 12.31 -12.54
C GLN A 55 2.14 13.04 -11.72
N HIS A 56 2.19 12.79 -10.42
CA HIS A 56 3.06 13.49 -9.49
C HIS A 56 3.98 12.50 -8.77
N ASN A 57 5.27 12.54 -9.12
CA ASN A 57 6.32 11.83 -8.37
C ASN A 57 6.68 12.58 -7.06
N LYS A 58 5.67 13.02 -6.30
CA LYS A 58 5.83 13.90 -5.14
C LYS A 58 5.20 13.36 -3.87
N MET A 59 5.93 13.56 -2.78
CA MET A 59 5.65 13.17 -1.40
C MET A 59 4.64 14.13 -0.72
N ASP A 60 3.58 14.53 -1.42
CA ASP A 60 2.54 15.37 -0.81
C ASP A 60 1.55 14.48 -0.05
N PRO A 61 1.31 14.73 1.25
CA PRO A 61 0.42 13.90 2.05
C PRO A 61 -1.05 14.11 1.63
N PHE A 62 -1.78 13.01 1.50
CA PHE A 62 -3.21 13.03 1.26
C PHE A 62 -4.01 12.77 2.53
N PHE A 63 -5.17 13.42 2.62
CA PHE A 63 -6.13 13.16 3.68
C PHE A 63 -7.35 12.45 3.10
N LEU A 64 -7.54 11.20 3.50
CA LEU A 64 -8.78 10.47 3.22
C LEU A 64 -9.73 10.64 4.41
N ASP A 65 -10.70 11.55 4.28
CA ASP A 65 -11.74 11.75 5.30
C ASP A 65 -13.10 11.12 4.95
N ALA A 66 -13.72 10.51 5.96
CA ALA A 66 -14.92 9.70 5.92
C ALA A 66 -15.27 9.24 7.37
N PRO A 67 -16.56 9.11 7.69
CA PRO A 67 -16.99 8.52 8.95
C PRO A 67 -16.52 7.06 9.15
N VAL A 68 -16.57 6.61 10.40
CA VAL A 68 -16.39 5.19 10.74
C VAL A 68 -17.32 4.31 9.89
N GLY A 69 -16.81 3.15 9.45
CA GLY A 69 -17.59 2.18 8.66
C GLY A 69 -17.78 2.54 7.18
N LYS A 70 -17.17 3.62 6.68
CA LYS A 70 -17.24 4.00 5.24
C LYS A 70 -16.12 3.41 4.37
N GLY A 71 -15.37 2.45 4.89
CA GLY A 71 -14.38 1.70 4.10
C GLY A 71 -13.07 2.42 3.81
N LYS A 72 -12.66 3.40 4.63
CA LYS A 72 -11.34 4.07 4.48
C LYS A 72 -10.19 3.07 4.39
N THR A 73 -10.15 2.12 5.33
CA THR A 73 -9.11 1.08 5.39
C THR A 73 -9.09 0.25 4.13
N PHE A 74 -10.27 -0.12 3.62
CA PHE A 74 -10.39 -0.86 2.36
C PHE A 74 -9.80 -0.07 1.18
N LEU A 75 -10.11 1.23 1.08
CA LEU A 75 -9.58 2.09 0.04
C LEU A 75 -8.05 2.23 0.12
N ILE A 76 -7.52 2.42 1.33
CA ILE A 76 -6.07 2.52 1.57
C ILE A 76 -5.35 1.23 1.17
N SER A 77 -5.89 0.07 1.56
CA SER A 77 -5.32 -1.23 1.16
C SER A 77 -5.30 -1.41 -0.36
N LEU A 78 -6.36 -0.97 -1.05
CA LEU A 78 -6.44 -1.04 -2.51
C LEU A 78 -5.45 -0.10 -3.20
N ILE A 79 -5.27 1.12 -2.69
CA ILE A 79 -4.30 2.08 -3.23
C ILE A 79 -2.87 1.57 -3.04
N LEU A 80 -2.52 1.09 -1.83
CA LEU A 80 -1.19 0.55 -1.55
C LEU A 80 -0.85 -0.68 -2.39
N ALA A 81 -1.87 -1.47 -2.76
CA ALA A 81 -1.70 -2.63 -3.63
C ALA A 81 -1.37 -2.28 -5.09
N CYS A 82 -1.54 -1.01 -5.48
CA CYS A 82 -1.29 -0.52 -6.84
C CYS A 82 0.04 0.21 -7.00
N ILE A 83 0.82 0.35 -5.93
CA ILE A 83 2.12 1.04 -5.90
C ILE A 83 3.26 0.07 -6.19
#